data_AF-A0A453L3B0-F1
#
_entry.id   AF-A0A453L3B0-F1
#
_cell.length_a   1.000
_cell.length_b   1.000
_cell.length_c   1.000
_cell.angle_alpha   90.00
_cell.angle_beta   90.00
_cell.angle_gamma   90.00
#
_symmetry.space_group_name_H-M   'P 1'
#
loop_
_entity.id
_entity.type
_entity.pdbx_description
1 polymer ?
#
loop_
_entity_poly.entity_id
_entity_poly.type
_entity_poly.pdbx_seq_one_letter_code
_entity_poly.pdbx_strand_id
1 'polypeptide(L)' 'MAMAVEARLRQEKVKKFEDFVDRRLKPDLVNAIAQRDNLFQQQKTFLDLKKNIENLEKNGVTSMRSMVNLGSEVYMQAEV' A
#
# COMPACT_ATOMS: atom_id res chain seq x y z
N MET A 1 3.86 36.11 39.78
CA MET A 1 3.43 36.38 38.39
C MET A 1 4.34 35.73 37.35
N ALA A 2 5.67 35.81 37.44
CA ALA A 2 6.59 35.23 36.44
C ALA A 2 6.37 33.72 36.15
N MET A 3 6.20 32.88 37.19
CA MET A 3 5.99 31.44 36.99
C MET A 3 4.68 31.09 36.24
N ALA A 4 3.63 31.90 36.37
CA ALA A 4 2.37 31.66 35.65
C ALA A 4 2.51 31.99 34.15
N VAL A 5 3.36 32.97 33.81
CA VAL A 5 3.64 33.35 32.42
C VAL A 5 4.45 32.25 31.73
N GLU A 6 5.46 31.69 32.39
CA GLU A 6 6.25 30.57 31.86
C GLU A 6 5.42 29.31 31.61
N ALA A 7 4.51 28.98 32.54
CA ALA A 7 3.59 27.85 32.38
C ALA A 7 2.70 28.04 31.14
N ARG A 8 2.18 29.26 30.92
CA ARG A 8 1.36 29.57 29.74
C ARG A 8 2.15 29.45 28.44
N LEU A 9 3.37 29.98 28.40
CA LEU A 9 4.25 29.87 27.22
C LEU A 9 4.60 28.41 26.90
N ARG A 10 4.79 27.57 27.93
CA ARG A 10 5.00 26.13 27.75
C ARG A 10 3.75 25.46 27.17
N GLN A 11 2.57 25.79 27.68
CA GLN A 11 1.31 25.23 27.19
C GLN A 11 1.01 25.66 25.74
N GLU A 12 1.30 26.91 25.37
CA GLU A 12 1.19 27.38 23.98
C GLU A 12 2.13 26.64 23.03
N LYS A 13 3.35 26.32 23.48
CA LYS A 13 4.29 25.48 22.71
C LYS A 13 3.77 24.06 22.53
N VAL A 14 3.30 23.42 23.61
CA VAL A 14 2.72 22.08 23.57
C VAL A 14 1.57 22.04 22.58
N LYS A 15 0.64 22.99 22.65
CA LYS A 15 -0.49 23.07 21.73
C LYS A 15 -0.05 23.18 20.26
N LYS A 16 0.98 23.99 19.96
CA LYS A 16 1.52 24.08 18.59
C LYS A 16 2.10 22.76 18.09
N PHE A 17 2.77 22.01 18.96
CA PHE A 17 3.30 20.69 18.61
C PHE A 17 2.18 19.67 18.42
N GLU A 18 1.16 19.68 19.27
CA GLU A 18 -0.03 18.84 19.12
C GLU A 18 -0.75 19.13 17.80
N ASP A 19 -1.00 20.41 17.51
CA ASP A 19 -1.62 20.84 16.25
C ASP A 19 -0.79 20.40 15.03
N PHE A 20 0.54 20.49 15.09
CA PHE A 20 1.43 20.04 14.02
C PHE A 20 1.38 18.51 13.83
N VAL A 21 1.42 17.76 14.92
CA VAL A 21 1.35 16.29 14.88
C VAL A 21 0.03 15.84 14.29
N ASP A 22 -1.07 16.44 14.74
CA ASP A 22 -2.41 16.03 14.33
C ASP A 22 -2.77 16.48 12.92
N ARG A 23 -2.42 17.71 12.54
CA ARG A 23 -2.83 18.27 11.23
C ARG A 23 -1.88 17.97 10.09
N ARG A 24 -0.63 17.57 10.40
CA ARG A 24 0.39 17.34 9.38
C ARG A 24 1.01 15.96 9.50
N LEU A 25 1.69 15.68 10.60
CA LEU A 25 2.54 14.49 10.69
C LEU A 25 1.74 13.18 10.56
N LYS A 26 0.60 13.08 11.25
CA LYS A 26 -0.29 11.91 11.17
C LYS A 26 -0.87 11.73 9.76
N PRO A 27 -1.49 12.75 9.13
CA PRO A 27 -1.93 12.65 7.73
C PRO A 27 -0.82 12.25 6.75
N ASP A 28 0.36 12.85 6.88
CA ASP A 28 1.50 12.57 6.00
C ASP A 28 1.94 11.10 6.13
N LEU A 29 1.96 10.56 7.34
CA LEU A 29 2.28 9.15 7.58
C LEU A 29 1.23 8.21 6.96
N VAL A 30 -0.06 8.51 7.12
CA VAL A 30 -1.15 7.73 6.50
C VAL A 30 -1.01 7.75 4.98
N ASN A 31 -0.75 8.91 4.39
CA ASN A 31 -0.54 9.07 2.95
C ASN A 31 0.69 8.28 2.47
N ALA A 32 1.80 8.34 3.20
CA ALA A 32 3.01 7.61 2.87
C ALA A 32 2.80 6.08 2.94
N ILE A 33 2.06 5.60 3.95
CA ILE A 33 1.67 4.19 4.06
C ILE A 33 0.79 3.77 2.88
N ALA A 34 -0.22 4.57 2.53
CA ALA A 34 -1.10 4.26 1.40
C ALA A 34 -0.33 4.20 0.07
N GLN A 35 0.60 5.14 -0.17
CA GLN A 35 1.46 5.12 -1.36
C GLN A 35 2.37 3.88 -1.39
N ARG A 36 2.95 3.53 -0.25
CA ARG A 36 3.73 2.29 -0.11
C ARG A 36 2.87 1.07 -0.45
N ASP A 37 1.69 0.96 0.14
CA ASP A 37 0.84 -0.23 -0.05
C ASP A 37 0.41 -0.40 -1.52
N ASN A 38 0.14 0.70 -2.23
CA ASN A 38 -0.10 0.67 -3.68
C ASN A 38 1.10 0.14 -4.48
N LEU A 39 2.32 0.58 -4.15
CA LEU A 39 3.54 0.08 -4.80
C LEU A 39 3.75 -1.41 -4.53
N PHE A 40 3.55 -1.85 -3.28
CA PHE A 40 3.68 -3.27 -2.93
C PHE A 40 2.64 -4.13 -3.66
N GLN A 41 1.42 -3.63 -3.85
CA GLN A 41 0.40 -4.33 -4.61
C GLN A 41 0.79 -4.48 -6.09
N GLN A 42 1.34 -3.43 -6.71
CA GLN A 42 1.86 -3.51 -8.08
C GLN A 42 3.02 -4.49 -8.20
N GLN A 43 3.98 -4.43 -7.26
CA GLN A 43 5.10 -5.38 -7.22
C GLN A 43 4.63 -6.83 -7.11
N LYS A 44 3.61 -7.10 -6.28
CA LYS A 44 3.02 -8.42 -6.16
C LYS A 44 2.47 -8.91 -7.50
N THR A 45 1.69 -8.08 -8.21
CA THR A 45 1.17 -8.43 -9.53
C THR A 45 2.28 -8.77 -10.53
N PHE A 46 3.38 -8.00 -10.55
CA PHE A 46 4.51 -8.28 -11.44
C PHE A 46 5.27 -9.56 -11.04
N LEU A 47 5.44 -9.81 -9.74
CA LEU A 47 6.08 -11.04 -9.26
C LEU A 47 5.25 -12.28 -9.60
N ASP A 48 3.93 -12.20 -9.45
CA ASP A 48 3.03 -13.31 -9.78
C ASP A 48 3.03 -13.57 -11.29
N LEU A 49 3.02 -12.51 -12.11
CA LEU A 49 3.15 -12.64 -13.58
C LEU A 49 4.49 -13.27 -13.97
N LYS A 50 5.60 -12.80 -13.38
CA LYS A 50 6.93 -13.36 -13.64
C LYS A 50 6.98 -14.86 -13.34
N LYS A 51 6.48 -15.27 -12.16
CA LYS A 51 6.42 -16.69 -11.78
C LYS A 51 5.59 -17.51 -12.77
N ASN A 52 4.46 -16.98 -13.23
CA ASN A 52 3.62 -17.66 -14.21
C ASN A 52 4.37 -17.86 -15.53
N ILE A 53 5.07 -16.84 -16.03
CA ILE A 53 5.89 -16.94 -17.25
C ILE A 53 7.00 -17.99 -17.05
N GLU A 54 7.77 -17.91 -15.97
CA GLU A 54 8.85 -18.87 -15.69
C GLU A 54 8.35 -20.31 -15.60
N ASN A 55 7.15 -20.53 -15.03
CA ASN A 55 6.53 -21.85 -14.97
C ASN A 55 6.12 -22.36 -16.34
N LEU A 56 5.57 -21.50 -17.20
CA LEU A 56 5.19 -21.87 -18.57
C LEU A 56 6.41 -22.23 -19.41
N GLU A 57 7.48 -21.43 -19.32
CA GLU A 57 8.74 -21.67 -20.04
C GLU A 57 9.39 -22.99 -19.60
N LYS A 58 9.49 -23.25 -18.28
CA LYS A 58 10.07 -24.49 -17.75
C LYS A 58 9.32 -25.74 -18.19
N ASN A 59 8.00 -25.64 -18.30
CA ASN A 59 7.16 -26.77 -18.66
C ASN A 59 7.03 -26.96 -20.18
N GLY A 60 7.63 -26.07 -21.00
CA GLY A 60 7.66 -26.20 -22.46
C GLY A 60 6.25 -26.25 -23.10
N VAL A 61 5.27 -25.62 -22.45
CA VAL A 61 3.85 -25.82 -22.78
C VAL A 61 3.51 -25.09 -24.07
N THR A 62 3.22 -25.84 -25.14
CA THR A 62 2.77 -25.30 -26.44
C THR A 62 1.25 -25.14 -26.53
N SER A 63 0.49 -25.83 -25.67
CA SER A 63 -0.93 -25.56 -25.41
C SER A 63 -1.28 -25.89 -23.96
N MET A 64 -1.95 -24.96 -23.29
CA MET A 64 -2.37 -25.08 -21.90
C MET A 64 -3.88 -24.92 -21.79
N ARG A 65 -4.54 -25.93 -21.23
CA ARG A 65 -5.92 -25.83 -20.79
C ARG A 65 -5.97 -25.17 -19.41
N SER A 66 -6.39 -23.91 -19.36
CA SER A 66 -6.40 -23.10 -18.13
C SER A 66 -7.80 -22.58 -17.80
N MET A 67 -8.07 -22.37 -16.51
CA MET A 67 -9.29 -21.72 -16.04
C MET A 67 -9.03 -20.21 -15.93
N VAL A 68 -9.65 -19.45 -16.82
CA VAL A 68 -9.54 -18.00 -16.86
C VAL A 68 -10.68 -17.38 -16.07
N ASN A 69 -10.36 -16.53 -15.10
CA ASN A 69 -11.36 -15.75 -14.37
C ASN A 69 -11.90 -14.63 -15.29
N LEU A 70 -13.21 -14.62 -15.53
CA LEU A 70 -13.93 -13.64 -16.35
C LEU A 70 -14.49 -12.47 -15.51
N GLY A 71 -14.27 -12.47 -14.20
CA GLY A 71 -14.78 -11.51 -13.24
C GLY A 71 -15.71 -12.15 -12.20
N SER A 72 -15.80 -11.56 -11.00
CA SER A 72 -16.72 -11.99 -9.93
C SER A 72 -16.63 -13.50 -9.58
N GLU A 73 -15.42 -14.06 -9.59
CA GLU A 73 -15.19 -15.50 -9.36
C GLU A 73 -15.88 -16.43 -10.39
N VAL A 74 -16.21 -15.92 -11.57
CA VAL A 74 -16.70 -16.73 -12.69
C VAL A 74 -15.49 -17.19 -13.51
N TYR A 75 -15.33 -18.49 -13.69
CA TYR A 75 -14.19 -19.08 -14.40
C TYR A 75 -14.62 -19.84 -15.66
N MET A 76 -13.87 -19.68 -16.75
CA MET A 76 -14.10 -20.38 -18.01
C MET A 76 -12.84 -21.15 -18.43
N GLN A 77 -13.04 -22.34 -18.99
CA GLN A 77 -11.95 -23.11 -19.55
C GLN A 77 -11.52 -22.54 -20.90
N ALA A 78 -10.23 -22.25 -21.05
CA ALA A 78 -9.62 -21.80 -22.29
C ALA A 78 -8.40 -22.66 -22.63
N GLU A 79 -8.13 -22.82 -23.92
CA GLU A 79 -6.88 -23.39 -24.43
C GLU A 79 -6.03 -22.24 -24.99
N VAL A 80 -4.79 -22.15 -24.53
CA VAL A 80 -3.86 -21.04 -24.80
C VAL A 80 -2.50 -21.58 -25.20
#